data_AF-A0A2E2K5A4-F1
#
_entry.id   AF-A0A2E2K5A4-F1
#
_cell.length_a   1.000
_cell.length_b   1.000
_cell.length_c   1.000
_cell.angle_alpha   90.00
_cell.angle_beta   90.00
_cell.angle_gamma   90.00
#
_symmetry.space_group_name_H-M   'P 1'
#
loop_
_entity.id
_entity.type
_entity.pdbx_description
1 polymer ?
#
loop_
_entity_poly.entity_id
_entity_poly.type
_entity_poly.pdbx_seq_one_letter_code
_entity_poly.pdbx_strand_id
1 'polypeptide(L)'
;MGNTLGKIGTLAFWIAAVVNLITPFGSAAPWITGIAIALLVAHAIECIVFRKHIQADPKVPAAQGYLLVLLFGVLHSGQWMKKSSA
;
A
#
# COMPACT_ATOMS: atom_id res chain seq x y z
N MET A 1 -12.08 -0.63 16.18
CA MET A 1 -12.10 0.56 15.28
C MET A 1 -10.80 0.56 14.48
N GLY A 2 -10.74 -0.23 13.40
CA GLY A 2 -9.46 -0.64 12.79
C GLY A 2 -9.04 0.25 11.62
N ASN A 3 -8.00 1.05 11.80
CA ASN A 3 -7.16 1.69 10.78
C ASN A 3 -7.86 2.47 9.63
N THR A 4 -9.12 2.89 9.77
CA THR A 4 -9.82 3.68 8.73
C THR A 4 -9.09 4.98 8.40
N LEU A 5 -8.55 5.66 9.43
CA LEU A 5 -7.80 6.91 9.24
C LEU A 5 -6.51 6.72 8.44
N GLY A 6 -5.78 5.64 8.71
CA GLY A 6 -4.57 5.28 7.96
C GLY A 6 -4.90 4.98 6.50
N LYS A 7 -5.96 4.21 6.24
CA LYS A 7 -6.42 3.91 4.87
C LYS A 7 -6.85 5.15 4.10
N ILE A 8 -7.57 6.08 4.75
CA ILE A 8 -7.95 7.36 4.15
C ILE A 8 -6.70 8.18 3.83
N GLY A 9 -5.72 8.22 4.74
CA GLY A 9 -4.45 8.91 4.53
C GLY A 9 -3.66 8.35 3.34
N THR A 10 -3.52 7.02 3.24
CA THR A 10 -2.81 6.39 2.12
C THR A 10 -3.54 6.64 0.80
N LEU A 11 -4.87 6.57 0.79
CA LEU A 11 -5.67 6.84 -0.41
C LEU A 11 -5.55 8.30 -0.85
N ALA A 12 -5.61 9.24 0.09
CA ALA A 12 -5.40 10.67 -0.18
C ALA A 12 -4.00 10.94 -0.73
N PHE A 13 -2.98 10.26 -0.20
CA PHE A 13 -1.61 10.33 -0.73
C PHE A 13 -1.53 9.82 -2.18
N TRP A 14 -2.15 8.68 -2.49
CA TRP A 14 -2.16 8.16 -3.86
C TRP A 14 -2.84 9.12 -4.83
N ILE A 15 -3.95 9.74 -4.44
CA ILE A 15 -4.61 10.77 -5.25
C ILE A 15 -3.65 11.94 -5.48
N ALA A 16 -2.98 12.44 -4.43
CA ALA A 16 -2.00 13.51 -4.56
C ALA A 16 -0.81 13.13 -5.45
N ALA A 17 -0.32 11.89 -5.35
CA ALA A 17 0.76 11.38 -6.18
C ALA A 17 0.35 11.29 -7.67
N VAL A 18 -0.85 10.79 -7.97
CA VAL A 18 -1.38 10.73 -9.35
C VAL A 18 -1.60 12.14 -9.90
N VAL A 19 -2.18 13.05 -9.12
CA VAL A 19 -2.35 14.46 -9.51
C VAL A 19 -0.98 15.09 -9.81
N ASN A 20 0.03 14.82 -9.00
CA ASN A 20 1.40 15.31 -9.22
C ASN A 20 2.06 14.75 -10.50
N LEU A 21 1.60 13.61 -11.04
CA LEU A 21 2.10 13.09 -12.32
C LEU A 21 1.49 13.82 -13.52
N ILE A 22 0.23 14.25 -13.42
CA ILE A 22 -0.51 14.95 -14.49
C ILE A 22 -0.23 16.45 -14.45
N THR A 23 -0.31 17.02 -13.26
CA THR A 23 -0.06 18.42 -12.96
C THR A 23 1.02 18.46 -11.89
N PRO A 24 2.31 18.46 -12.28
CA PRO A 24 3.40 18.54 -11.34
C PRO A 24 3.21 19.75 -10.44
N PHE A 25 3.23 19.53 -9.12
CA PHE A 25 3.24 20.63 -8.16
C PHE A 25 4.51 21.49 -8.25
N GLY A 26 5.43 21.15 -9.15
CA GLY A 26 6.63 21.92 -9.48
C GLY A 26 7.61 21.94 -8.31
N SER A 27 8.28 23.08 -8.14
CA SER A 27 9.22 23.31 -7.05
C SER A 27 8.59 23.35 -5.66
N ALA A 28 7.25 23.42 -5.55
CA ALA A 28 6.56 23.44 -4.26
C ALA A 28 6.63 22.09 -3.54
N ALA A 29 6.74 20.98 -4.28
CA ALA A 29 6.74 19.64 -3.69
C ALA A 29 7.51 18.59 -4.51
N PRO A 30 8.81 18.80 -4.81
CA PRO A 30 9.62 17.85 -5.58
C PRO A 30 9.79 16.49 -4.87
N TRP A 31 9.60 16.48 -3.55
CA TRP A 31 9.69 15.29 -2.71
C TRP A 31 8.51 14.33 -2.88
N ILE A 32 7.35 14.78 -3.37
CA ILE A 32 6.15 13.93 -3.52
C ILE A 32 6.43 12.76 -4.47
N THR A 33 7.07 13.02 -5.60
CA THR A 33 7.44 11.97 -6.56
C THR A 33 8.43 10.98 -5.94
N GLY A 34 9.43 11.48 -5.21
CA GLY A 34 10.43 10.64 -4.53
C GLY A 34 9.80 9.73 -3.47
N ILE A 35 8.92 10.28 -2.63
CA ILE A 35 8.19 9.51 -1.62
C ILE A 35 7.23 8.52 -2.29
N ALA A 36 6.55 8.89 -3.38
CA ALA A 36 5.67 7.98 -4.11
C ALA A 36 6.43 6.77 -4.67
N ILE A 37 7.63 7.00 -5.23
CA ILE A 37 8.51 5.92 -5.70
C ILE A 37 8.98 5.06 -4.52
N ALA A 38 9.45 5.67 -3.43
CA ALA A 38 9.90 4.94 -2.25
C ALA A 38 8.79 4.06 -1.65
N LEU A 39 7.57 4.58 -1.56
CA LEU A 39 6.40 3.83 -1.11
C LEU A 39 6.00 2.72 -2.08
N LEU A 40 6.07 2.95 -3.40
CA LEU A 40 5.89 1.90 -4.40
C LEU A 40 6.86 0.74 -4.19
N VAL A 41 8.14 1.05 -3.98
CA VAL A 41 9.18 0.05 -3.73
C VAL A 41 8.92 -0.68 -2.41
N ALA A 42 8.58 0.03 -1.35
CA ALA A 42 8.25 -0.57 -0.05
C ALA A 42 7.06 -1.53 -0.17
N HIS A 43 5.95 -1.11 -0.81
CA HIS A 43 4.78 -1.96 -1.00
C HIS A 43 5.06 -3.15 -1.96
N ALA A 44 5.95 -2.99 -2.94
CA ALA A 44 6.39 -4.09 -3.78
C ALA A 44 7.18 -5.13 -2.99
N ILE A 45 8.06 -4.70 -2.08
CA ILE A 45 8.76 -5.60 -1.15
C ILE A 45 7.76 -6.32 -0.25
N GLU A 46 6.78 -5.61 0.30
CA GLU A 46 5.72 -6.21 1.12
C GLU A 46 4.92 -7.25 0.33
N CYS A 47 4.60 -7.00 -0.94
CA CYS A 47 3.95 -7.99 -1.80
C CYS A 47 4.78 -9.27 -1.93
N ILE A 48 6.11 -9.16 -2.05
CA ILE A 48 7.01 -10.30 -2.15
C ILE A 48 7.11 -11.04 -0.80
N VAL A 49 7.25 -10.32 0.30
CA VAL A 49 7.35 -10.88 1.66
C VAL A 49 6.07 -11.63 2.02
N PHE A 50 4.91 -11.01 1.79
CA PHE A 50 3.61 -11.58 2.13
C PHE A 50 3.04 -12.48 1.04
N ARG A 51 3.70 -12.65 -0.12
CA ARG A 51 3.25 -13.50 -1.25
C ARG A 51 2.71 -14.85 -0.82
N LYS A 52 3.43 -15.56 0.05
CA LYS A 52 3.02 -16.89 0.51
C LYS A 52 1.72 -16.86 1.31
N HIS A 53 1.46 -15.78 2.05
CA HIS A 53 0.23 -15.58 2.80
C HIS A 53 -0.91 -15.09 1.88
N ILE A 54 -0.62 -14.22 0.92
CA ILE A 54 -1.56 -13.79 -0.15
C ILE A 54 -2.10 -15.00 -0.91
N GLN A 55 -1.20 -15.89 -1.34
CA GLN A 55 -1.55 -17.05 -2.17
C GLN A 55 -2.19 -18.19 -1.36
N ALA A 56 -1.96 -18.22 -0.04
CA ALA A 56 -2.54 -19.22 0.84
C ALA A 56 -3.90 -18.81 1.42
N ASP A 57 -4.39 -17.59 1.14
CA ASP A 57 -5.71 -17.16 1.61
C ASP A 57 -6.82 -17.70 0.69
N PRO A 58 -7.67 -18.64 1.14
CA PRO A 58 -8.73 -19.21 0.32
C PRO A 58 -9.91 -18.25 0.12
N LYS A 59 -9.96 -17.12 0.84
CA LYS A 59 -11.11 -16.20 0.81
C LYS A 59 -10.95 -15.06 -0.19
N VAL A 60 -9.72 -14.76 -0.62
CA VAL A 60 -9.42 -13.60 -1.44
C VAL A 60 -8.54 -14.03 -2.62
N PRO A 61 -8.92 -13.73 -3.87
CA PRO A 61 -8.07 -13.98 -5.03
C PRO A 61 -6.70 -13.33 -4.82
N ALA A 62 -5.62 -14.05 -5.14
CA ALA A 62 -4.26 -13.57 -4.91
C ALA A 62 -4.01 -12.16 -5.52
N ALA A 63 -4.56 -11.89 -6.71
CA ALA A 63 -4.49 -10.59 -7.37
C ALA A 63 -5.10 -9.45 -6.53
N GLN A 64 -6.24 -9.71 -5.88
CA GLN A 64 -6.89 -8.74 -4.99
C GLN A 64 -6.08 -8.54 -3.72
N GLY A 65 -5.45 -9.59 -3.17
CA GLY A 65 -4.52 -9.46 -2.05
C GLY A 65 -3.31 -8.59 -2.38
N TYR A 66 -2.69 -8.77 -3.56
CA TYR A 66 -1.60 -7.90 -4.01
C TYR A 66 -2.04 -6.45 -4.17
N LEU A 67 -3.22 -6.19 -4.75
CA LEU A 67 -3.77 -4.83 -4.87
C LEU A 67 -3.97 -4.17 -3.50
N LEU A 68 -4.47 -4.91 -2.52
CA LEU A 68 -4.70 -4.40 -1.17
C LEU A 68 -3.39 -4.09 -0.43
N VAL A 69 -2.35 -4.93 -0.61
CA VAL A 69 -1.00 -4.64 -0.10
C VAL A 69 -0.37 -3.47 -0.84
N LEU A 70 -0.55 -3.35 -2.16
CA LEU A 70 -0.03 -2.21 -2.92
C LEU A 70 -0.68 -0.88 -2.52
N LEU A 71 -1.98 -0.90 -2.22
CA LEU A 71 -2.74 0.31 -1.87
C LEU A 71 -2.59 0.71 -0.40
N PHE A 72 -2.53 -0.27 0.51
CA PHE A 72 -2.58 -0.02 1.96
C PHE A 72 -1.35 -0.52 2.72
N GLY A 73 -0.44 -1.24 2.05
CA GLY A 73 0.78 -1.79 2.63
C GLY A 73 0.53 -2.68 3.84
N VAL A 74 1.42 -2.58 4.83
CA VAL A 74 1.30 -3.21 6.16
C VAL A 74 0.00 -2.91 6.91
N LEU A 75 -0.74 -1.83 6.59
CA LEU A 75 -2.03 -1.58 7.23
C LEU A 75 -3.08 -2.64 6.87
N HIS A 76 -2.90 -3.31 5.72
CA HIS A 76 -3.68 -4.49 5.35
C HIS A 76 -2.93 -5.76 5.75
N SER A 77 -1.64 -5.89 5.47
CA SER A 77 -0.86 -7.11 5.78
C SER A 77 -0.80 -7.46 7.27
N GLY A 78 -1.05 -6.50 8.16
CA GLY A 78 -1.15 -6.72 9.61
C GLY A 78 -2.22 -7.75 10.02
N GLN A 79 -3.25 -7.97 9.21
CA GLN A 79 -4.24 -9.04 9.48
C GLN A 79 -3.64 -10.45 9.33
N TRP A 80 -2.55 -10.59 8.59
CA TRP A 80 -1.83 -11.84 8.43
C TRP A 80 -0.71 -12.01 9.45
N MET A 81 -0.05 -10.92 9.87
CA MET A 81 0.88 -10.99 11.01
C MET A 81 0.17 -11.46 12.29
N LYS A 82 -1.08 -11.01 12.52
CA LYS A 82 -1.87 -11.44 13.68
C LYS A 82 -2.25 -12.92 13.66
N LYS A 83 -2.27 -13.55 12.48
CA LYS A 83 -2.61 -14.97 12.31
C LYS A 83 -1.42 -15.90 12.59
N SER A 84 -0.19 -15.39 12.61
CA SER A 84 1.02 -16.16 12.92
C SER A 84 1.38 -16.19 14.40
N SER A 85 0.59 -15.57 15.27
CA SER A 85 0.79 -15.55 16.74
C SER A 85 -0.37 -16.16 17.53
N ALA A 86 -1.26 -16.92 16.87
CA ALA A 86 -2.37 -17.64 17.50
C ALA A 86 -2.24 -19.15 17.23
#